data_AF-A0A7W0ERK2-F1
#
_entry.id   AF-A0A7W0ERK2-F1
#
_cell.length_a   1.000
_cell.length_b   1.000
_cell.length_c   1.000
_cell.angle_alpha   90.00
_cell.angle_beta   90.00
_cell.angle_gamma   90.00
#
_symmetry.space_group_name_H-M   'P 1'
#
loop_
_entity.id
_entity.type
_entity.pdbx_description
1 polymer ?
#
loop_
_entity_poly.entity_id
_entity_poly.type
_entity_poly.pdbx_seq_one_letter_code
_entity_poly.pdbx_strand_id
1 'polypeptide(L)'
;MDRISTSIKNRLSLRVPQTESLKILVDLVGKLTLQKDVDLQTELDKVRNTYPTCTDFERDFPSVCFALATGVGKTRLMGAFIAYLYLTKGIKNFFVLSPNW
;
A
#
# COMPACT_ATOMS: atom_id res chain seq x y z
N MET A 1 0.16 9.50 10.03
CA MET A 1 1.03 8.34 10.32
C MET A 1 0.79 7.93 11.75
N ASP A 2 0.54 6.65 11.98
CA ASP A 2 0.50 6.08 13.33
C ASP A 2 1.92 5.77 13.86
N ARG A 3 2.00 5.26 15.09
CA ARG A 3 3.25 4.86 15.74
C ARG A 3 4.00 3.77 14.95
N ILE A 4 3.28 2.85 14.33
CA ILE A 4 3.86 1.69 13.61
C ILE A 4 4.52 2.15 12.31
N SER A 5 3.80 2.90 11.48
CA SER A 5 4.33 3.50 10.25
C SER A 5 5.51 4.42 10.50
N THR A 6 5.51 5.18 11.61
CA THR A 6 6.66 6.01 12.01
C THR A 6 7.88 5.16 12.38
N SER A 7 7.68 4.08 13.13
CA SER A 7 8.74 3.12 13.45
C SER A 7 9.33 2.48 12.20
N ILE A 8 8.49 2.05 11.26
CA ILE A 8 8.90 1.47 9.97
C ILE A 8 9.70 2.49 9.15
N LYS A 9 9.20 3.73 9.03
CA LYS A 9 9.89 4.82 8.33
C LYS A 9 11.32 4.98 8.83
N ASN A 10 11.50 5.03 10.14
CA ASN A 10 12.80 5.22 10.77
C ASN A 10 13.70 3.99 10.60
N ARG A 11 13.19 2.79 10.91
CA ARG A 11 13.97 1.54 10.84
C ARG A 11 14.40 1.16 9.41
N LEU A 12 13.59 1.48 8.41
CA LEU A 12 13.93 1.23 7.01
C LEU A 12 14.61 2.44 6.34
N SER A 13 14.80 3.55 7.06
CA SER A 13 15.37 4.79 6.52
C SER A 13 14.67 5.19 5.22
N LEU A 14 13.34 5.31 5.27
CA LEU A 14 12.55 5.68 4.09
C LEU A 14 12.84 7.13 3.68
N ARG A 15 13.07 7.33 2.39
CA ARG A 15 13.19 8.67 1.78
C ARG A 15 11.82 9.32 1.62
N VAL A 16 11.78 10.60 1.30
CA VAL A 16 10.53 11.37 1.16
C VAL A 16 9.50 10.68 0.24
N PRO A 17 9.83 10.26 -1.00
CA PRO A 17 8.83 9.64 -1.89
C PRO A 17 8.28 8.31 -1.35
N GLN A 18 9.12 7.52 -0.68
CA GLN A 18 8.72 6.27 -0.04
C GLN A 18 7.83 6.53 1.18
N THR A 19 8.14 7.58 1.95
CA THR A 19 7.37 7.97 3.13
C THR A 19 5.98 8.44 2.74
N GLU A 20 5.84 9.23 1.67
CA GLU A 20 4.53 9.64 1.16
C GLU A 20 3.74 8.43 0.65
N SER A 21 4.39 7.49 -0.05
CA SER A 21 3.73 6.24 -0.46
C SER A 21 3.25 5.41 0.74
N LEU A 22 4.05 5.30 1.80
CA LEU A 22 3.63 4.63 3.04
C LEU A 22 2.46 5.33 3.73
N LYS A 23 2.43 6.67 3.73
CA LYS A 23 1.31 7.44 4.27
C LYS A 23 0.00 7.15 3.53
N ILE A 24 0.06 7.10 2.20
CA ILE A 24 -1.10 6.76 1.37
C ILE A 24 -1.59 5.35 1.70
N LEU A 25 -0.68 4.37 1.81
CA LEU A 25 -1.08 3.01 2.21
C LEU A 25 -1.74 2.99 3.59
N VAL A 26 -1.16 3.67 4.58
CA VAL A 26 -1.71 3.76 5.96
C VAL A 26 -3.14 4.28 5.94
N ASP A 27 -3.40 5.34 5.17
CA ASP A 27 -4.73 5.93 5.05
C ASP A 27 -5.72 4.97 4.35
N LEU A 28 -5.33 4.37 3.22
CA LEU A 28 -6.14 3.41 2.49
C LEU A 28 -6.51 2.18 3.35
N VAL A 29 -5.54 1.64 4.09
CA VAL A 29 -5.71 0.50 4.99
C VAL A 29 -6.66 0.82 6.17
N GLY A 30 -6.85 2.10 6.49
CA GLY A 30 -7.87 2.55 7.45
C GLY A 30 -9.28 2.63 6.87
N LYS A 31 -9.42 2.78 5.55
CA LYS A 31 -10.70 2.99 4.85
C LYS A 31 -11.25 1.71 4.20
N LEU A 32 -10.35 0.88 3.66
CA LEU A 32 -10.71 -0.35 2.96
C LEU A 32 -11.12 -1.46 3.94
N THR A 33 -12.04 -2.31 3.49
CA THR A 33 -12.59 -3.40 4.31
C THR A 33 -11.58 -4.53 4.51
N LEU A 34 -10.73 -4.79 3.51
CA LEU A 34 -9.67 -5.81 3.53
C LEU A 34 -10.19 -7.24 3.81
N GLN A 35 -11.27 -7.62 3.13
CA GLN A 35 -11.84 -8.98 3.16
C GLN A 35 -11.72 -9.64 1.79
N LYS A 36 -11.90 -10.97 1.75
CA LYS A 36 -11.80 -11.75 0.49
C LYS A 36 -12.89 -11.37 -0.50
N ASP A 37 -14.11 -11.26 -0.01
CA ASP A 37 -15.29 -10.93 -0.80
C ASP A 37 -15.74 -9.52 -0.41
N VAL A 38 -15.59 -8.56 -1.33
CA VAL A 38 -15.95 -7.16 -1.15
C VAL A 38 -16.63 -6.63 -2.41
N ASP A 39 -17.54 -5.68 -2.24
CA ASP A 39 -18.08 -4.94 -3.38
C ASP A 39 -17.01 -4.01 -3.96
N LEU A 40 -16.51 -4.35 -5.14
CA LEU A 40 -15.39 -3.62 -5.77
C LEU A 40 -15.72 -2.16 -6.04
N GLN A 41 -16.97 -1.86 -6.41
CA GLN A 41 -17.40 -0.49 -6.66
C GLN A 41 -17.36 0.35 -5.38
N THR A 42 -17.88 -0.17 -4.28
CA THR A 42 -17.82 0.48 -2.97
C THR A 42 -16.38 0.68 -2.51
N GLU A 43 -15.50 -0.31 -2.67
CA GLU A 43 -14.08 -0.16 -2.31
C GLU A 43 -13.37 0.86 -3.22
N LEU A 44 -13.66 0.87 -4.52
CA LEU A 44 -13.12 1.84 -5.47
C LEU A 44 -13.57 3.25 -5.13
N ASP A 45 -14.84 3.45 -4.76
CA ASP A 45 -15.37 4.76 -4.37
C ASP A 45 -14.65 5.29 -3.11
N LYS A 46 -14.37 4.44 -2.12
CA LYS A 46 -13.57 4.82 -0.94
C LYS A 46 -12.18 5.32 -1.33
N VAL A 47 -11.51 4.64 -2.28
CA VAL A 47 -10.19 5.07 -2.79
C VAL A 47 -10.32 6.38 -3.56
N ARG A 48 -11.22 6.45 -4.54
CA ARG A 48 -11.41 7.60 -5.44
C ARG A 48 -11.75 8.89 -4.70
N ASN A 49 -12.53 8.80 -3.62
CA ASN A 49 -12.89 9.94 -2.79
C ASN A 49 -11.66 10.62 -2.15
N THR A 50 -10.56 9.88 -1.94
CA THR A 50 -9.32 10.44 -1.36
C THR A 50 -8.22 10.61 -2.41
N TYR A 51 -8.15 9.69 -3.36
CA TYR A 51 -7.11 9.57 -4.37
C TYR A 51 -7.75 9.41 -5.75
N PRO A 52 -8.26 10.51 -6.34
CA PRO A 52 -9.04 10.48 -7.59
C PRO A 52 -8.22 9.99 -8.81
N THR A 53 -6.90 9.88 -8.67
CA THR A 53 -6.01 9.30 -9.69
C THR A 53 -6.20 7.79 -9.87
N CYS A 54 -6.79 7.08 -8.91
CA CYS A 54 -7.12 5.66 -9.02
C CYS A 54 -8.53 5.50 -9.59
N THR A 55 -8.69 5.53 -10.91
CA THR A 55 -10.02 5.52 -11.56
C THR A 55 -10.66 4.14 -11.66
N ASP A 56 -9.84 3.08 -11.69
CA ASP A 56 -10.22 1.67 -11.82
C ASP A 56 -9.14 0.80 -11.14
N PHE A 57 -9.52 -0.36 -10.61
CA PHE A 57 -8.60 -1.36 -10.09
C PHE A 57 -8.00 -2.25 -11.21
N GLU A 58 -8.62 -2.30 -12.39
CA GLU A 58 -8.20 -3.12 -13.54
C GLU A 58 -8.16 -4.63 -13.24
N ARG A 59 -8.70 -5.07 -12.11
CA ARG A 59 -8.65 -6.45 -11.59
C ARG A 59 -9.93 -6.75 -10.81
N ASP A 60 -10.24 -8.04 -10.67
CA ASP A 60 -11.39 -8.54 -9.90
C ASP A 60 -11.15 -8.50 -8.36
N PHE A 61 -10.19 -7.68 -7.91
CA PHE A 61 -9.85 -7.45 -6.51
C PHE A 61 -9.29 -6.03 -6.35
N PRO A 62 -9.34 -5.43 -5.13
CA PRO A 62 -8.74 -4.12 -4.90
C PRO A 62 -7.26 -4.10 -5.26
N SER A 63 -6.90 -3.28 -6.24
CA SER A 63 -5.56 -3.21 -6.82
C SER A 63 -5.13 -1.75 -6.94
N VAL A 64 -3.97 -1.42 -6.38
CA VAL A 64 -3.45 -0.04 -6.33
C VAL A 64 -2.02 0.02 -6.82
N CYS A 65 -1.72 1.01 -7.66
CA CYS A 65 -0.39 1.24 -8.20
C CYS A 65 0.31 2.40 -7.48
N PHE A 66 1.54 2.15 -7.00
CA PHE A 66 2.41 3.18 -6.42
C PHE A 66 3.57 3.47 -7.38
N ALA A 67 3.42 4.55 -8.16
CA ALA A 67 4.43 4.97 -9.12
C ALA A 67 5.63 5.61 -8.40
N LEU A 68 6.82 5.02 -8.58
CA LEU A 68 8.09 5.56 -8.10
C LEU A 68 9.14 5.49 -9.22
N ALA A 69 9.94 6.55 -9.33
CA ALA A 69 11.07 6.59 -10.25
C ALA A 69 12.09 5.47 -9.98
N THR A 70 12.93 5.17 -10.99
CA THR A 70 14.06 4.26 -10.85
C THR A 70 15.06 4.78 -9.80
N GLY A 71 15.76 3.88 -9.10
CA GLY A 71 16.73 4.26 -8.06
C GLY A 71 16.15 4.80 -6.74
N VAL A 72 14.83 5.00 -6.62
CA VAL A 72 14.20 5.50 -5.38
C VAL A 72 14.10 4.42 -4.29
N GLY A 73 14.17 3.14 -4.65
CA GLY A 73 14.13 2.00 -3.73
C GLY A 73 12.74 1.36 -3.59
N LYS A 74 12.18 0.89 -4.71
CA LYS A 74 10.87 0.21 -4.74
C LYS A 74 10.82 -1.03 -3.85
N THR A 75 11.88 -1.85 -3.85
CA THR A 75 11.98 -3.05 -3.00
C THR A 75 11.88 -2.71 -1.51
N ARG A 76 12.49 -1.60 -1.08
CA ARG A 76 12.42 -1.13 0.30
C ARG A 76 11.01 -0.63 0.65
N LEU A 77 10.34 0.06 -0.27
CA LEU A 77 8.95 0.47 -0.07
C LEU A 77 8.02 -0.74 0.06
N MET A 78 8.19 -1.75 -0.80
CA MET A 78 7.44 -3.00 -0.73
C MET A 78 7.62 -3.68 0.64
N GLY A 79 8.85 -3.75 1.15
CA GLY A 79 9.11 -4.26 2.51
C GLY A 79 8.41 -3.43 3.60
N ALA A 80 8.35 -2.10 3.44
CA ALA A 80 7.61 -1.24 4.37
C ALA A 80 6.10 -1.52 4.36
N PHE A 81 5.52 -1.77 3.19
CA PHE A 81 4.11 -2.11 3.03
C PHE A 81 3.78 -3.44 3.70
N ILE A 82 4.57 -4.47 3.41
CA ILE A 82 4.43 -5.81 4.02
C ILE A 82 4.53 -5.71 5.54
N ALA A 83 5.55 -5.01 6.06
CA ALA A 83 5.74 -4.84 7.50
C ALA A 83 4.54 -4.11 8.15
N TYR A 84 4.01 -3.07 7.50
CA TYR A 84 2.87 -2.32 8.04
C TYR A 84 1.61 -3.18 8.09
N LEU A 85 1.28 -3.88 6.99
CA LEU A 85 0.10 -4.75 6.90
C LEU A 85 0.18 -5.92 7.89
N TYR A 86 1.36 -6.52 8.06
CA TYR A 86 1.59 -7.58 9.04
C TYR A 86 1.37 -7.06 10.47
N LEU A 87 1.98 -5.93 10.84
CA LEU A 87 1.93 -5.41 12.21
C LEU A 87 0.57 -4.82 12.59
N THR A 88 -0.19 -4.28 11.64
CA THR A 88 -1.47 -3.60 11.92
C THR A 88 -2.71 -4.43 11.63
N LYS A 89 -2.67 -5.30 10.62
CA LYS A 89 -3.82 -6.11 10.19
C LYS A 89 -3.62 -7.60 10.36
N GLY A 90 -2.41 -8.03 10.77
CA GLY A 90 -2.11 -9.45 10.97
C GLY A 90 -2.09 -10.27 9.67
N ILE A 91 -1.95 -9.62 8.51
CA ILE A 91 -1.83 -10.31 7.21
C ILE A 91 -0.47 -11.00 7.15
N LYS A 92 -0.47 -12.32 6.92
CA LYS A 92 0.75 -13.15 6.95
C LYS A 92 1.17 -13.72 5.59
N ASN A 93 0.26 -13.69 4.63
CA ASN A 93 0.48 -14.28 3.31
C ASN A 93 0.73 -13.16 2.31
N PHE A 94 1.92 -13.13 1.73
CA PHE A 94 2.31 -12.16 0.72
C PHE A 94 2.90 -12.91 -0.48
N PHE A 95 2.43 -12.55 -1.67
CA PHE A 95 3.01 -13.03 -2.92
C PHE A 95 3.75 -11.87 -3.58
N VAL A 96 5.07 -12.01 -3.74
CA VAL A 96 5.93 -11.01 -4.38
C VAL A 96 6.35 -11.56 -5.74
N LEU A 97 5.82 -10.97 -6.80
CA LEU A 97 6.25 -11.25 -8.17
C LEU A 97 7.28 -10.22 -8.59
N SER A 98 8.50 -10.67 -8.85
CA SER A 98 9.52 -9.89 -9.56
C SER A 98 9.59 -10.42 -10.99
N PRO A 99 9.73 -9.56 -12.01
CA PRO A 99 10.10 -10.03 -13.33
C PRO A 99 11.44 -10.77 -13.24
N ASN A 100 11.58 -11.84 -14.04
CA ASN A 100 12.88 -12.45 -14.28
C ASN A 100 13.73 -11.44 -15.03
N TRP A 101 14.91 -11.13 -14.49
CA TRP A 101 15.97 -10.42 -15.20
C TRP A 101 16.88 -11.45 -15.84
#